data_AF-A0A2W4PUI3-F1
#
_entry.id   AF-A0A2W4PUI3-F1
#
_cell.length_a   1.000
_cell.length_b   1.000
_cell.length_c   1.000
_cell.angle_alpha   90.00
_cell.angle_beta   90.00
_cell.angle_gamma   90.00
#
_symmetry.space_group_name_H-M   'P 1'
#
loop_
_entity.id
_entity.type
_entity.pdbx_description
1 polymer ?
#
loop_
_entity_poly.entity_id
_entity_poly.type
_entity_poly.pdbx_seq_one_letter_code
_entity_poly.pdbx_strand_id
1 'polypeptide(L)' 'MNSPTSFYIDKASNTFADNLLVFGFQRLLSELCKIQGIQGNVACHDNGAYYSVALATPIVQSTPEKFPDNQPFPDTKV' A
#
# COMPACT_ATOMS: atom_id res chain seq x y z
N MET A 1 16.67 13.29 -4.48
CA MET A 1 16.25 12.00 -5.05
C MET A 1 15.62 11.21 -3.93
N ASN A 2 14.33 10.85 -4.03
CA ASN A 2 13.67 10.06 -3.01
C ASN A 2 14.00 8.58 -3.25
N SER A 3 14.58 7.92 -2.24
CA SER A 3 14.95 6.50 -2.35
C SER A 3 13.69 5.63 -2.41
N PRO A 4 13.65 4.60 -3.27
CA PRO A 4 12.54 3.65 -3.28
C PRO A 4 12.42 2.97 -1.92
N THR A 5 11.18 2.81 -1.44
CA THR A 5 10.88 2.15 -0.16
C THR A 5 10.35 0.75 -0.43
N SER A 6 10.85 -0.24 0.30
CA SER A 6 10.36 -1.62 0.20
C SER A 6 9.85 -2.09 1.56
N PHE A 7 8.67 -2.71 1.55
CA PHE A 7 8.05 -3.36 2.71
C PHE A 7 8.08 -4.87 2.52
N TYR A 8 8.21 -5.59 3.62
CA TYR A 8 8.26 -7.05 3.65
C TYR A 8 7.15 -7.57 4.56
N ILE A 9 6.37 -8.53 4.07
CA ILE A 9 5.25 -9.14 4.81
C ILE A 9 5.48 -10.64 4.83
N ASP A 10 5.71 -11.19 6.02
CA ASP A 10 5.89 -12.63 6.21
C ASP A 10 4.57 -13.38 6.00
N LYS A 11 4.65 -14.56 5.37
CA LYS A 11 3.51 -15.47 5.24
C LYS A 11 3.35 -16.28 6.52
N ALA A 12 2.87 -15.63 7.58
CA ALA A 12 2.78 -16.24 8.91
C ALA A 12 1.90 -17.49 8.92
N SER A 13 0.84 -17.53 8.10
CA SER A 13 -0.11 -18.65 8.07
C SER A 13 0.12 -19.64 6.91
N ASN A 14 0.81 -19.22 5.85
CA ASN A 14 0.90 -19.92 4.56
C ASN A 14 -0.49 -20.26 3.99
N THR A 15 -1.43 -19.32 4.12
CA THR A 15 -2.80 -19.49 3.62
C THR A 15 -3.24 -18.35 2.71
N PHE A 16 -4.45 -18.45 2.17
CA PHE A 16 -5.07 -17.35 1.45
C PHE A 16 -5.22 -16.07 2.30
N ALA A 17 -5.23 -16.18 3.63
CA ALA A 17 -5.26 -15.00 4.49
C ALA A 17 -4.03 -14.09 4.27
N ASP A 18 -2.85 -14.65 4.01
CA ASP A 18 -1.65 -13.85 3.73
C ASP A 18 -1.78 -13.09 2.40
N ASN A 19 -2.47 -13.67 1.41
CA ASN A 19 -2.77 -13.02 0.13
C ASN A 19 -3.72 -11.83 0.32
N LEU A 20 -4.74 -11.99 1.17
CA LEU A 20 -5.66 -10.90 1.50
C LEU A 20 -4.94 -9.76 2.24
N LEU A 21 -4.00 -10.11 3.13
CA LEU A 21 -3.19 -9.16 3.87
C LEU A 21 -2.35 -8.29 2.95
N VAL A 22 -1.58 -8.91 2.04
CA VAL A 22 -0.73 -8.16 1.11
C VAL A 22 -1.56 -7.36 0.10
N PHE A 23 -2.70 -7.88 -0.35
CA PHE A 23 -3.61 -7.16 -1.25
C PHE A 23 -4.18 -5.90 -0.57
N GLY A 24 -4.69 -6.04 0.65
CA GLY A 24 -5.21 -4.91 1.44
C GLY A 24 -4.12 -3.86 1.71
N PHE A 25 -2.91 -4.31 2.03
CA PHE A 25 -1.77 -3.42 2.25
C PHE A 25 -1.36 -2.67 0.97
N GLN A 26 -1.29 -3.35 -0.17
CA GLN A 26 -1.02 -2.73 -1.47
C GLN A 26 -2.07 -1.66 -1.82
N ARG A 27 -3.36 -1.96 -1.59
CA ARG A 27 -4.44 -1.00 -1.80
C ARG A 27 -4.31 0.22 -0.89
N LEU A 28 -4.02 0.01 0.40
CA LEU A 28 -3.79 1.10 1.36
C LEU A 28 -2.65 2.02 0.90
N LEU A 29 -1.50 1.46 0.53
CA LEU A 29 -0.37 2.25 0.03
C LEU A 29 -0.74 3.04 -1.23
N SER A 30 -1.54 2.45 -2.12
CA SER A 30 -2.00 3.12 -3.34
C SER A 30 -2.86 4.34 -3.03
N GLU A 31 -3.76 4.26 -2.05
CA GLU A 31 -4.57 5.39 -1.61
C GLU A 31 -3.73 6.47 -0.94
N LEU A 32 -2.75 6.09 -0.11
CA LEU A 32 -1.83 7.06 0.52
C LEU A 32 -1.00 7.81 -0.52
N CYS A 33 -0.53 7.14 -1.57
CA CYS A 33 0.16 7.80 -2.68
C CYS A 33 -0.75 8.83 -3.38
N LYS A 34 -2.03 8.49 -3.62
CA LYS A 34 -2.99 9.43 -4.21
C LYS A 34 -3.18 10.67 -3.34
N ILE A 35 -3.34 10.51 -2.02
CA ILE A 35 -3.49 11.62 -1.07
C ILE A 35 -2.28 12.57 -1.11
N GLN A 36 -1.08 12.01 -1.30
CA GLN A 36 0.14 12.81 -1.39
C GLN A 36 0.39 13.42 -2.77
N GLY A 37 -0.42 13.09 -3.79
CA GLY A 37 -0.15 13.46 -5.18
C GLY A 37 1.09 12.76 -5.75
N ILE A 38 1.51 11.64 -5.16
CA ILE A 38 2.60 10.82 -5.67
C ILE A 38 2.08 10.01 -6.84
N GLN A 39 2.64 10.24 -8.02
CA GLN A 39 2.45 9.37 -9.17
C GLN A 39 3.44 8.21 -9.07
N GLY A 40 2.93 7.00 -8.84
CA GLY A 40 3.76 5.81 -8.75
C GLY A 40 2.93 4.55 -8.63
N ASN A 41 3.45 3.46 -9.21
CA ASN A 41 2.85 2.15 -9.10
C ASN A 41 3.33 1.47 -7.81
N VAL A 42 2.39 1.00 -6.98
CA VAL A 42 2.69 0.07 -5.89
C VAL A 42 2.84 -1.32 -6.50
N ALA A 43 4.05 -1.87 -6.47
CA ALA A 43 4.34 -3.19 -7.03
C ALA A 43 4.47 -4.22 -5.91
N CYS A 44 3.73 -5.33 -6.01
CA CYS A 44 3.83 -6.45 -5.08
C CYS A 44 4.47 -7.64 -5.80
N HIS A 45 5.40 -8.32 -5.12
CA HIS A 45 6.02 -9.56 -5.59
C HIS A 45 5.92 -10.62 -4.50
N ASP A 46 5.61 -11.85 -4.91
CA ASP A 46 5.65 -13.04 -4.06
C ASP A 46 7.06 -13.66 -4.14
N ASN A 47 7.74 -13.77 -3.00
CA ASN A 47 9.09 -14.35 -2.89
C ASN A 47 9.09 -15.73 -2.20
N GLY A 48 7.96 -16.43 -2.20
CA GLY A 48 7.81 -17.74 -1.56
C GLY A 48 7.51 -17.62 -0.07
N ALA A 49 8.51 -17.25 0.75
CA ALA A 49 8.37 -17.16 2.21
C ALA A 49 7.72 -15.84 2.70
N TYR A 50 7.80 -14.78 1.89
CA TYR A 50 7.30 -13.45 2.20
C TYR A 50 6.85 -12.73 0.93
N TYR A 51 6.07 -11.66 1.07
CA TYR A 51 5.79 -10.71 0.01
C TYR A 51 6.68 -9.48 0.13
N SER A 52 7.13 -8.93 -1.00
CA SER A 52 7.78 -7.61 -1.04
C SER A 52 6.89 -6.62 -1.77
N VAL A 53 6.63 -5.47 -1.13
CA VAL A 53 5.85 -4.38 -1.72
C VAL A 53 6.76 -3.17 -1.90
N ALA A 54 7.00 -2.78 -3.15
CA ALA A 54 7.89 -1.70 -3.52
C ALA A 54 7.11 -0.42 -3.85
N LEU A 55 7.65 0.70 -3.39
CA LEU A 55 7.12 2.04 -3.58
C LEU A 55 8.19 2.95 -4.18
N ALA A 56 7.88 3.56 -5.33
CA ALA A 56 8.81 4.44 -6.04
C ALA A 56 9.15 5.73 -5.24
N THR A 57 8.28 6.15 -4.32
CA THR A 57 8.48 7.34 -3.49
C THR A 57 8.00 7.05 -2.06
N PRO A 58 8.76 7.38 -1.00
CA PRO A 58 8.36 7.15 0.38
C PRO A 58 7.08 7.91 0.75
N ILE A 59 6.23 7.29 1.57
CA ILE A 59 5.09 7.94 2.21
C ILE A 59 5.61 8.71 3.43
N VAL A 60 5.48 10.04 3.40
CA VAL A 60 5.93 10.89 4.52
C VAL A 60 4.94 10.93 5.68
N GLN A 61 5.43 11.15 6.90
CA GLN A 61 4.63 11.13 8.14
C GLN A 61 3.49 12.17 8.17
N SER A 62 3.52 13.21 7.33
CA SER A 62 2.44 14.20 7.20
C SER A 62 1.25 13.72 6.35
N THR A 63 1.25 12.47 5.86
CA THR A 63 0.07 11.91 5.15
C THR A 63 -1.22 11.96 5.95
N PRO A 64 -1.23 11.61 7.26
CA PRO A 64 -2.46 11.56 8.02
C PRO A 64 -3.15 12.92 8.17
N GLU A 65 -2.37 13.99 8.15
CA GLU A 65 -2.87 15.37 8.19
C GLU A 65 -3.56 15.79 6.88
N LYS A 66 -3.36 15.02 5.81
CA LYS A 66 -3.98 15.22 4.50
C LYS A 66 -5.14 14.28 4.24
N PHE A 67 -5.52 13.42 5.20
CA PHE A 67 -6.76 12.67 5.05
C PHE A 67 -7.91 13.68 4.94
N PRO A 68 -8.68 13.65 3.85
CA PRO A 68 -9.86 14.50 3.77
C PRO A 68 -10.83 14.05 4.85
N ASP A 69 -11.20 14.96 5.76
CA ASP A 69 -12.16 14.71 6.86
C ASP A 69 -13.53 14.19 6.37
N ASN A 70 -13.79 14.14 5.06
CA ASN A 70 -15.12 13.92 4.49
C ASN A 70 -15.19 13.28 3.09
N GLN A 71 -14.17 12.54 2.61
CA GLN A 71 -14.36 11.81 1.33
C GLN A 71 -15.02 10.44 1.55
N PRO A 72 -16.15 10.15 0.86
CA PRO A 72 -16.67 8.79 0.82
C PRO A 72 -15.63 7.91 0.12
N PHE A 73 -15.36 6.73 0.70
CA PHE A 73 -14.50 5.74 0.09
C PHE A 73 -14.91 5.51 -1.37
N PRO A 74 -13.97 5.58 -2.32
CA PRO A 74 -14.31 5.33 -3.71
C PRO A 74 -14.67 3.85 -3.82
N ASP A 75 -15.88 3.58 -4.33
CA ASP A 75 -16.43 2.29 -4.79
C ASP A 75 -17.66 1.73 -4.05
N THR A 76 -18.48 2.55 -3.39
CA THR A 76 -19.89 2.16 -3.12
C THR A 76 -20.81 2.64 -4.24
N LYS A 77 -20.75 1.99 -5.41
CA LYS A 77 -21.91 1.96 -6.32
C LYS A 77 -22.69 0.70 -5.99
N VAL A 78 -23.80 0.89 -5.29
CA VAL A 78 -24.84 -0.13 -5.02
C VAL A 78 -25.46 -0.59 -6.33
#